data_AF-A0A2T1HUX7-F1
#
_entry.id   AF-A0A2T1HUX7-F1
#
_cell.length_a   1.000
_cell.length_b   1.000
_cell.length_c   1.000
_cell.angle_alpha   90.00
_cell.angle_beta   90.00
_cell.angle_gamma   90.00
#
_symmetry.space_group_name_H-M   'P 1'
#
loop_
_entity.id
_entity.type
_entity.pdbx_description
1 polymer ?
#
loop_
_entity_poly.entity_id
_entity_poly.type
_entity_poly.pdbx_seq_one_letter_code
_entity_poly.pdbx_strand_id
1 'polypeptide(L)'
;MRGRLASLVALASLAAAPAQSHDIYNGLKDPAGRLCCGGDPVTGDCEPVEYRMLPNGDALMDSRRYGRSVLVAHDKIIWMAVPGAEEVEAHWCGRPYASSGYHTGEPLQIDQNFYTLCAFIRPGDT
;
A
#
# COMPACT_ATOMS: atom_id res chain seq x y z
N MET A 1 3.78 39.21 45.81
CA MET A 1 2.62 38.60 45.11
C MET A 1 3.04 38.31 43.66
N ARG A 2 3.05 37.04 43.23
CA ARG A 2 3.44 36.64 41.87
C ARG A 2 2.18 36.23 41.11
N GLY A 3 1.75 37.05 40.15
CA GLY A 3 0.62 36.75 39.26
C GLY A 3 1.00 35.68 38.24
N ARG A 4 0.15 34.66 38.08
CA ARG A 4 0.35 33.53 37.17
C ARG A 4 -0.12 33.92 35.76
N LEU A 5 0.78 33.88 34.78
CA LEU A 5 0.42 33.91 33.36
C LEU A 5 -0.01 32.49 32.95
N ALA A 6 -1.30 32.31 32.65
CA ALA A 6 -1.82 31.08 32.06
C ALA A 6 -1.52 31.09 30.56
N SER A 7 -0.60 30.24 30.10
CA SER A 7 -0.39 29.98 28.66
C SER A 7 -1.40 28.94 28.19
N LEU A 8 -2.28 29.36 27.26
CA LEU A 8 -3.10 28.47 26.45
C LEU A 8 -2.20 27.79 25.41
N VAL A 9 -1.91 26.50 25.59
CA VAL A 9 -1.25 25.68 24.57
C VAL A 9 -2.32 25.23 23.59
N ALA A 10 -2.39 25.88 22.42
CA ALA A 10 -3.19 25.41 21.30
C ALA A 10 -2.53 24.14 20.73
N LEU A 11 -3.21 23.00 20.84
CA LEU A 11 -2.82 21.78 20.12
C LEU A 11 -3.03 22.04 18.63
N ALA A 12 -1.94 22.33 17.91
CA ALA A 12 -1.92 22.29 16.46
C ALA A 12 -1.99 20.83 16.02
N SER A 13 -3.14 20.40 15.54
CA SER A 13 -3.31 19.12 14.85
C SER A 13 -2.55 19.18 13.53
N LEU A 14 -1.28 18.80 13.54
CA LEU A 14 -0.51 18.55 12.32
C LEU A 14 -1.15 17.36 11.61
N ALA A 15 -2.06 17.63 10.68
CA ALA A 15 -2.36 16.71 9.61
C ALA A 15 -1.10 16.62 8.73
N ALA A 16 -0.18 15.73 9.09
CA ALA A 16 0.93 15.36 8.24
C ALA A 16 0.35 14.70 6.99
N ALA A 17 0.19 15.46 5.92
CA ALA A 17 -0.02 14.88 4.61
C ALA A 17 1.23 14.06 4.25
N PRO A 18 1.12 12.79 3.84
CA PRO A 18 2.27 11.96 3.52
C PRO A 18 2.76 12.34 2.13
N ALA A 19 3.47 13.47 2.01
CA ALA A 19 4.05 13.90 0.75
C ALA A 19 5.43 13.26 0.47
N GLN A 20 6.00 12.54 1.44
CA GLN A 20 7.32 11.87 1.33
C GLN A 20 7.24 10.35 1.14
N SER A 21 6.04 9.75 1.18
CA SER A 21 5.89 8.30 1.02
C SER A 21 5.91 7.83 -0.43
N HIS A 22 5.84 8.74 -1.41
CA HIS A 22 5.86 8.32 -2.82
C HIS A 22 7.29 7.95 -3.27
N ASP A 23 8.31 8.51 -2.61
CA ASP A 23 9.72 8.31 -2.98
C ASP A 23 10.21 6.89 -2.72
N ILE A 24 9.77 6.26 -1.62
CA ILE A 24 10.18 4.89 -1.24
C ILE A 24 9.66 3.82 -2.19
N TYR A 25 8.58 4.11 -2.91
CA TYR A 25 7.97 3.17 -3.85
C TYR A 25 8.50 3.33 -5.29
N ASN A 26 9.33 4.34 -5.53
CA ASN A 26 9.90 4.59 -6.84
C ASN A 26 10.81 3.43 -7.25
N GLY A 27 10.55 2.87 -8.44
CA GLY A 27 11.38 1.82 -9.02
C GLY A 27 11.11 0.42 -8.50
N LEU A 28 10.09 0.23 -7.64
CA LEU A 28 9.60 -1.10 -7.31
C LEU A 28 9.07 -1.78 -8.57
N LYS A 29 9.46 -3.04 -8.76
CA LYS A 29 9.13 -3.82 -9.95
C LYS A 29 8.63 -5.20 -9.57
N ASP A 30 7.78 -5.74 -10.43
CA ASP A 30 7.37 -7.13 -10.35
C ASP A 30 8.48 -8.07 -10.83
N PRO A 31 8.35 -9.39 -10.66
CA PRO A 31 9.35 -10.35 -11.12
C PRO A 31 9.59 -10.33 -12.63
N ALA A 32 8.67 -9.77 -13.43
CA ALA A 32 8.81 -9.59 -14.88
C ALA A 32 9.50 -8.25 -15.23
N GLY A 33 9.90 -7.45 -14.24
CA GLY A 33 10.57 -6.17 -14.42
C GLY A 33 9.63 -4.99 -14.74
N ARG A 34 8.30 -5.19 -14.66
CA ARG A 34 7.31 -4.13 -14.85
C ARG A 34 7.23 -3.28 -13.59
N LEU A 35 7.11 -1.97 -13.74
CA LEU A 35 6.97 -1.07 -12.60
C LEU A 35 5.67 -1.36 -11.83
N CYS A 36 5.80 -1.54 -10.52
CA CYS A 36 4.71 -1.70 -9.57
C CYS A 36 4.04 -0.36 -9.24
N CYS A 37 4.90 0.63 -9.00
CA CYS A 37 4.56 2.01 -8.65
C CYS A 37 5.64 2.90 -9.31
N GLY A 38 5.24 4.03 -9.87
CA GLY A 38 6.15 4.95 -10.55
C GLY A 38 6.11 6.38 -10.02
N GLY A 39 5.48 6.62 -8.86
CA GLY A 39 5.12 7.98 -8.42
C GLY A 39 4.15 8.69 -9.38
N ASP A 40 3.55 7.93 -10.31
CA ASP A 40 2.61 8.43 -11.30
C ASP A 40 1.17 8.17 -10.80
N PRO A 41 0.33 9.22 -10.66
CA PRO A 41 -1.07 9.09 -10.26
C PRO A 41 -1.90 8.18 -11.18
N VAL A 42 -1.42 7.87 -12.39
CA VAL A 42 -2.03 6.89 -13.28
C VAL A 42 -1.75 5.48 -12.80
N THR A 43 -0.51 5.09 -12.50
CA THR A 43 -0.20 3.72 -12.03
C THR A 43 -0.76 3.42 -10.64
N GLY A 44 -1.05 4.45 -9.83
CA GLY A 44 -1.58 4.28 -8.49
C GLY A 44 -0.44 4.13 -7.49
N ASP A 45 -0.53 4.89 -6.41
CA ASP A 45 0.48 4.84 -5.36
C ASP A 45 0.42 3.50 -4.62
N CYS A 46 1.54 3.03 -4.11
CA CYS A 46 1.56 1.95 -3.13
C CYS A 46 1.04 2.48 -1.78
N GLU A 47 0.51 1.62 -0.92
CA GLU A 47 0.19 1.97 0.48
C GLU A 47 0.64 0.86 1.45
N PRO A 48 1.01 1.23 2.69
CA PRO A 48 1.15 0.25 3.76
C PRO A 48 -0.22 -0.33 4.13
N VAL A 49 -0.29 -1.66 4.26
CA VAL A 49 -1.54 -2.39 4.55
C VAL A 49 -1.35 -3.38 5.69
N GLU A 50 -2.42 -3.63 6.43
CA GLU A 50 -2.57 -4.86 7.20
C GLU A 50 -3.00 -5.97 6.24
N TYR A 51 -2.63 -7.22 6.53
CA TYR A 51 -3.01 -8.34 5.67
C TYR A 51 -3.35 -9.58 6.48
N ARG A 52 -4.06 -10.50 5.81
CA ARG A 52 -4.34 -11.84 6.31
C ARG A 52 -4.13 -12.84 5.20
N MET A 53 -3.25 -13.81 5.42
CA MET A 53 -3.08 -14.95 4.52
C MET A 53 -4.31 -15.87 4.56
N LEU A 54 -4.68 -16.38 3.39
CA LEU A 54 -5.71 -17.38 3.19
C LEU A 54 -5.06 -18.78 3.06
N PRO A 55 -5.81 -19.87 3.32
CA PRO A 55 -5.27 -21.23 3.25
C PRO A 55 -4.72 -21.63 1.87
N ASN A 56 -5.18 -20.99 0.80
CA ASN A 56 -4.70 -21.22 -0.56
C ASN A 56 -3.48 -20.38 -0.93
N GLY A 57 -2.92 -19.61 0.01
CA GLY A 57 -1.77 -18.74 -0.19
C GLY A 57 -2.11 -17.33 -0.67
N ASP A 58 -3.35 -17.06 -1.05
CA ASP A 58 -3.79 -15.70 -1.38
C ASP A 58 -3.80 -14.82 -0.12
N ALA A 59 -3.88 -13.50 -0.31
CA ALA A 59 -3.95 -12.56 0.80
C ALA A 59 -5.17 -11.64 0.67
N LEU A 60 -5.79 -11.33 1.80
CA LEU A 60 -6.66 -10.16 1.92
C LEU A 60 -5.82 -9.01 2.48
N MET A 61 -5.75 -7.90 1.75
CA MET A 61 -5.00 -6.70 2.11
C MET A 61 -5.95 -5.55 2.40
N ASP A 62 -5.90 -5.00 3.60
CA ASP A 62 -6.82 -3.96 4.07
C ASP A 62 -6.36 -2.58 3.62
N SER A 63 -6.87 -2.14 2.45
CA SER A 63 -6.60 -0.82 1.91
C SER A 63 -7.31 0.24 2.75
N ARG A 64 -6.54 1.05 3.47
CA ARG A 64 -7.06 2.23 4.18
C ARG A 64 -7.50 3.31 3.20
N ARG A 65 -6.80 3.43 2.06
CA ARG A 65 -7.15 4.36 0.97
C ARG A 65 -8.57 4.16 0.45
N TYR A 66 -9.02 2.90 0.32
CA TYR A 66 -10.35 2.58 -0.21
C TYR A 66 -11.34 2.08 0.84
N GLY A 67 -10.91 1.93 2.09
CA GLY A 67 -11.74 1.46 3.21
C GLY A 67 -12.28 0.04 3.02
N ARG A 68 -11.54 -0.83 2.31
CA ARG A 68 -11.96 -2.16 1.88
C ARG A 68 -10.78 -3.14 1.89
N SER A 69 -11.06 -4.41 2.15
CA SER A 69 -10.11 -5.50 1.88
C SER A 69 -10.05 -5.80 0.39
N VAL A 70 -8.84 -6.00 -0.13
CA VAL A 70 -8.55 -6.37 -1.51
C VAL A 70 -8.04 -7.80 -1.55
N LEU A 71 -8.61 -8.63 -2.42
CA LEU A 71 -8.15 -10.00 -2.63
C LEU A 71 -6.96 -10.04 -3.60
N VAL A 72 -5.83 -10.53 -3.14
CA VAL A 72 -4.57 -10.61 -3.90
C VAL A 72 -4.17 -12.05 -4.10
N ALA A 73 -3.97 -12.45 -5.36
CA ALA A 73 -3.51 -13.79 -5.70
C ALA A 73 -2.09 -14.04 -5.16
N HIS A 74 -1.82 -15.24 -4.66
CA HIS A 74 -0.49 -15.61 -4.14
C HIS A 74 0.65 -15.32 -5.13
N ASP A 75 0.45 -15.57 -6.43
CA ASP A 75 1.44 -15.30 -7.48
C ASP A 75 1.73 -13.80 -7.72
N LYS A 76 0.90 -12.92 -7.16
CA LYS A 76 1.12 -11.45 -7.17
C LYS A 76 1.89 -10.96 -5.96
N ILE A 77 2.11 -11.83 -4.96
CA ILE A 77 2.83 -11.49 -3.74
C ILE A 77 4.32 -11.66 -3.98
N ILE A 78 5.06 -10.58 -3.75
CA ILE A 78 6.50 -10.52 -3.79
C ILE A 78 6.99 -10.59 -2.34
N TRP A 79 7.70 -11.66 -2.02
CA TRP A 79 8.20 -11.94 -0.67
C TRP A 79 9.49 -11.16 -0.39
N MET A 80 9.35 -9.86 -0.17
CA MET A 80 10.45 -8.95 0.19
C MET A 80 9.96 -7.79 1.06
N ALA A 81 10.85 -7.27 1.90
CA ALA A 81 10.65 -5.96 2.50
C ALA A 81 10.75 -4.86 1.42
N VAL A 82 9.93 -3.82 1.52
CA VAL A 82 10.10 -2.62 0.68
C VAL A 82 11.25 -1.78 1.22
N PRO A 83 12.28 -1.47 0.42
CA PRO A 83 13.41 -0.65 0.87
C PRO A 83 12.97 0.72 1.38
N GLY A 84 13.41 1.10 2.59
CA GLY A 84 13.02 2.35 3.25
C GLY A 84 11.65 2.32 3.93
N ALA A 85 11.01 1.15 4.03
CA ALA A 85 9.77 0.91 4.77
C ALA A 85 9.79 -0.49 5.43
N GLU A 86 10.96 -0.92 5.90
CA GLU A 86 11.20 -2.26 6.45
C GLU A 86 10.39 -2.55 7.73
N GLU A 87 9.94 -1.51 8.42
CA GLU A 87 9.09 -1.59 9.61
C GLU A 87 7.64 -1.98 9.31
N VAL A 88 7.21 -1.85 8.04
CA VAL A 88 5.87 -2.23 7.60
C VAL A 88 5.93 -3.62 6.96
N GLU A 89 5.06 -4.51 7.43
CA GLU A 89 5.08 -5.90 7.00
C GLU A 89 4.55 -6.09 5.58
N ALA A 90 3.53 -5.33 5.16
CA ALA A 90 2.92 -5.49 3.84
C ALA A 90 2.61 -4.16 3.16
N HIS A 91 2.76 -4.18 1.83
CA HIS A 91 2.42 -3.06 0.97
C HIS A 91 1.58 -3.54 -0.21
N TRP A 92 0.55 -2.77 -0.54
CA TRP A 92 -0.29 -3.05 -1.69
C TRP A 92 -0.20 -1.94 -2.73
N CYS A 93 -0.04 -2.34 -3.98
CA CYS A 93 0.07 -1.45 -5.13
C CYS A 93 -1.11 -1.75 -6.05
N GLY A 94 -2.12 -0.89 -6.03
CA GLY A 94 -3.28 -1.12 -6.86
C GLY A 94 -4.24 0.05 -6.90
N ARG A 95 -5.26 -0.12 -7.74
CA ARG A 95 -6.25 0.91 -8.03
C ARG A 95 -7.57 0.28 -8.48
N PRO A 96 -8.71 0.99 -8.34
CA PRO A 96 -9.99 0.52 -8.84
C PRO A 96 -9.95 0.24 -10.35
N TYR A 97 -10.70 -0.75 -10.83
CA TYR A 97 -10.82 -0.99 -12.27
C TYR A 97 -11.33 0.22 -13.03
N ALA A 98 -12.28 0.96 -12.45
CA ALA A 98 -12.85 2.16 -13.05
C ALA A 98 -11.82 3.25 -13.38
N SER A 99 -10.70 3.31 -12.63
CA SER A 99 -9.60 4.24 -12.91
C SER A 99 -8.50 3.65 -13.78
N SER A 100 -8.56 2.34 -14.05
CA SER A 100 -7.43 1.62 -14.61
C SER A 100 -7.35 1.70 -16.14
N GLY A 101 -8.48 1.78 -16.84
CA GLY A 101 -8.53 1.62 -18.30
C GLY A 101 -8.07 0.24 -18.79
N TYR A 102 -7.73 -0.68 -17.86
CA TYR A 102 -7.33 -2.06 -18.14
C TYR A 102 -8.56 -2.96 -18.07
N HIS A 103 -8.67 -3.88 -19.03
CA HIS A 103 -9.75 -4.85 -19.06
C HIS A 103 -9.57 -5.95 -18.02
N THR A 104 -10.67 -6.32 -17.38
CA THR A 104 -10.83 -7.52 -16.57
C THR A 104 -10.48 -8.74 -17.43
N GLY A 105 -9.58 -9.61 -16.96
CA GLY A 105 -9.17 -10.80 -17.74
C GLY A 105 -7.75 -11.30 -17.51
N GLU A 106 -6.88 -10.50 -16.88
CA GLU A 106 -5.58 -10.97 -16.40
C GLU A 106 -5.79 -12.07 -15.32
N PRO A 107 -5.25 -13.30 -15.50
CA PRO A 107 -5.57 -14.44 -14.63
C PRO A 107 -5.30 -14.24 -13.14
N LEU A 108 -4.36 -13.35 -12.81
CA LEU A 108 -3.95 -13.06 -11.44
C LEU A 108 -4.67 -11.85 -10.82
N GLN A 109 -5.64 -11.26 -11.52
CA GLN A 109 -6.50 -10.21 -10.99
C GLN A 109 -7.80 -10.80 -10.47
N ILE A 110 -7.73 -11.31 -9.24
CA ILE A 110 -8.81 -12.11 -8.64
C ILE A 110 -9.81 -11.28 -7.82
N ASP A 111 -9.47 -10.04 -7.47
CA ASP A 111 -10.42 -9.09 -6.90
C ASP A 111 -11.34 -8.53 -8.01
N GLN A 112 -12.64 -8.39 -7.74
CA GLN A 112 -13.60 -7.92 -8.73
C GLN A 112 -13.62 -6.40 -8.91
N ASN A 113 -13.06 -5.65 -7.96
CA ASN A 113 -13.14 -4.18 -7.90
C ASN A 113 -11.79 -3.51 -8.15
N PHE A 114 -10.70 -4.20 -7.83
CA PHE A 114 -9.36 -3.63 -7.84
C PHE A 114 -8.41 -4.38 -8.76
N TYR A 115 -7.58 -3.61 -9.45
CA TYR A 115 -6.43 -4.11 -10.18
C TYR A 115 -5.20 -4.02 -9.28
N THR A 116 -4.58 -5.15 -8.97
CA THR A 116 -3.32 -5.25 -8.23
C THR A 116 -2.14 -5.27 -9.19
N LEU A 117 -1.33 -4.22 -9.15
CA LEU A 117 -0.05 -4.17 -9.85
C LEU A 117 0.94 -5.11 -9.19
N CYS A 118 1.14 -4.90 -7.89
CA CYS A 118 2.04 -5.67 -7.04
C CYS A 118 1.53 -5.71 -5.61
N ALA A 119 2.00 -6.69 -4.86
CA ALA A 119 1.83 -6.78 -3.43
C ALA A 119 3.15 -7.25 -2.84
N PHE A 120 3.58 -6.64 -1.73
CA PHE A 120 4.81 -6.98 -1.04
C PHE A 120 4.46 -7.46 0.36
N ILE A 121 5.04 -8.58 0.77
CA ILE A 121 4.98 -9.07 2.15
C ILE A 121 6.41 -9.38 2.57
N ARG A 122 6.85 -8.78 3.68
CA ARG A 122 8.16 -9.07 4.26
C ARG A 122 8.20 -10.53 4.71
N PRO A 123 9.21 -11.32 4.30
CA PRO A 123 9.39 -12.66 4.84
C PRO A 123 9.54 -12.60 6.36
N GLY A 124 8.84 -13.49 7.07
CA GLY A 124 9.05 -13.66 8.51
C GLY A 124 10.44 -14.22 8.80
N ASP A 125 10.98 -13.87 9.97
CA ASP A 125 12.16 -14.56 10.51
C ASP A 125 11.69 -15.98 10.91
N THR A 126 12.06 -16.97 10.10
CA THR A 126 11.77 -18.40 10.35
C THR A 126 12.55 -18.94 11.54
#